data_AF-A0A945YQW3-F1
#
_entry.id   AF-A0A945YQW3-F1
#
_cell.length_a   1.000
_cell.length_b   1.000
_cell.length_c   1.000
_cell.angle_alpha   90.00
_cell.angle_beta   90.00
_cell.angle_gamma   90.00
#
_symmetry.space_group_name_H-M   'P 1'
#
loop_
_entity.id
_entity.type
_entity.pdbx_description
1 polymer ?
#
loop_
_entity_poly.entity_id
_entity_poly.type
_entity_poly.pdbx_seq_one_letter_code
_entity_poly.pdbx_strand_id
1 'polypeptide(L)' 'MISYIIIFFSLLCAVFYVFVVPYKLTNKKIEIQPNIFESFVENDEGYIWSTSSERKKSYKDKIETHDSKNKN' A
#
# COMPACT_ATOMS: atom_id res chain seq x y z
N MET A 1 26.30 42.08 -12.22
CA MET A 1 27.00 40.76 -12.13
C MET A 1 26.38 39.85 -11.08
N ILE A 2 26.18 40.29 -9.83
CA ILE A 2 25.57 39.49 -8.75
C ILE A 2 24.19 38.90 -9.14
N SER A 3 23.34 39.67 -9.82
CA SER A 3 22.03 39.18 -10.26
C SER A 3 22.12 37.99 -11.23
N TYR A 4 23.11 37.97 -12.13
CA TYR A 4 23.32 36.86 -13.06
C TYR A 4 23.80 35.59 -12.34
N ILE A 5 24.60 35.75 -11.29
CA ILE A 5 25.07 34.64 -10.44
C ILE A 5 23.87 34.02 -9.69
N ILE A 6 23.00 34.86 -9.13
CA ILE A 6 21.79 34.40 -8.43
C ILE A 6 20.85 33.67 -9.38
N ILE A 7 20.62 34.23 -10.57
CA ILE A 7 19.76 33.60 -11.59
C ILE A 7 20.34 32.24 -12.00
N PHE A 8 21.65 32.17 -12.25
CA PHE A 8 22.32 30.92 -12.62
C PHE A 8 22.19 29.84 -11.53
N PHE A 9 22.45 30.18 -10.27
CA PHE A 9 22.30 29.23 -9.16
C PHE A 9 20.85 28.80 -8.96
N SER A 10 19.89 29.70 -9.14
CA SER A 10 18.46 29.36 -9.02
C SER A 10 18.03 28.36 -10.10
N LEU A 11 18.45 28.55 -11.35
CA LEU A 11 18.22 27.62 -12.45
C LEU A 11 18.91 26.27 -12.21
N LEU A 12 20.14 26.27 -11.70
CA LEU A 12 20.85 25.06 -11.34
C LEU A 12 20.06 24.24 -10.30
N CYS A 13 19.59 24.90 -9.23
CA CYS A 13 18.78 24.25 -8.20
C CYS A 13 17.46 23.70 -8.75
N ALA A 14 16.79 24.43 -9.64
CA ALA A 14 15.55 23.98 -10.27
C ALA A 14 15.77 22.72 -11.13
N VAL A 15 16.84 22.69 -11.93
CA VAL A 15 17.22 21.52 -12.73
C VAL A 15 17.52 20.32 -11.82
N PHE A 16 18.30 20.52 -10.75
CA PHE A 16 18.57 19.45 -9.78
C PHE A 16 17.28 18.90 -9.16
N TYR A 17 16.36 19.77 -8.76
CA TYR A 17 15.10 19.32 -8.16
C TYR A 17 14.23 18.55 -9.16
N VAL A 18 14.07 19.06 -10.38
CA VAL A 18 13.21 18.46 -11.40
C VAL A 18 13.74 17.12 -11.92
N PHE A 19 15.06 16.92 -11.98
CA PHE A 19 15.63 15.70 -12.56
C PHE A 19 16.18 14.72 -11.52
N VAL A 20 16.89 15.18 -10.48
CA VAL A 20 17.56 14.29 -9.53
C VAL A 20 16.59 13.73 -8.49
N VAL A 21 15.63 14.52 -8.03
CA VAL A 21 14.63 14.07 -7.05
C VAL A 21 13.76 12.94 -7.60
N PRO A 22 13.09 13.08 -8.76
CA PRO A 22 12.28 11.98 -9.28
C PRO A 22 13.13 10.75 -9.63
N TYR A 23 14.33 10.91 -10.18
CA TYR A 23 15.23 9.77 -10.43
C TYR A 23 15.56 8.99 -9.16
N LYS A 24 15.78 9.70 -8.04
CA LYS A 24 16.02 9.06 -6.73
C LYS A 24 14.76 8.41 -6.16
N LEU A 25 13.58 9.00 -6.37
CA LEU A 25 12.31 8.45 -5.91
C LEU A 25 11.89 7.22 -6.71
N THR A 26 12.13 7.17 -8.02
CA THR A 26 11.83 6.00 -8.86
C THR A 26 12.62 4.76 -8.44
N ASN A 27 13.85 4.93 -7.97
CA ASN A 27 14.70 3.84 -7.51
C ASN A 27 14.42 3.40 -6.07
N LYS A 28 13.58 4.14 -5.34
CA LYS A 28 13.10 3.73 -4.03
C LYS A 28 11.88 2.84 -4.27
N LYS A 29 11.93 1.57 -3.84
CA LYS A 29 10.69 0.81 -3.61
C LYS A 29 9.91 1.57 -2.55
N ILE A 30 8.97 2.41 -3.00
CA ILE A 30 7.99 3.00 -2.12
C ILE A 30 7.08 1.82 -1.78
N GLU A 31 7.24 1.30 -0.56
CA GLU A 31 6.33 0.32 -0.01
C GLU A 31 4.99 1.05 0.17
N ILE A 32 4.13 0.93 -0.83
CA ILE A 32 2.77 1.44 -0.77
C ILE A 32 2.11 0.63 0.33
N GLN A 33 1.88 1.25 1.48
CA GLN A 33 1.11 0.59 2.52
C GLN A 33 -0.27 0.28 1.92
N PRO A 34 -0.71 -0.99 2.01
CA PRO A 34 -2.00 -1.37 1.48
C PRO A 34 -3.06 -0.51 2.14
N ASN A 35 -4.06 -0.13 1.35
CA ASN A 35 -5.16 0.66 1.86
C ASN A 35 -5.79 -0.06 3.07
N ILE A 36 -6.30 0.68 4.05
CA ILE A 36 -7.07 0.10 5.17
C ILE A 36 -8.18 -0.84 4.67
N PHE A 37 -8.73 -0.59 3.48
CA PHE A 37 -9.69 -1.48 2.83
C PHE A 37 -9.07 -2.75 2.25
N GLU A 38 -7.86 -2.70 1.70
CA GLU A 38 -7.16 -3.91 1.24
C GLU A 38 -6.79 -4.79 2.43
N SER A 39 -6.24 -4.17 3.48
CA SER A 39 -5.95 -4.87 4.73
C SER A 39 -7.23 -5.45 5.35
N PHE A 40 -8.35 -4.71 5.32
CA PHE A 40 -9.64 -5.25 5.74
C PHE A 40 -10.07 -6.43 4.87
N VAL A 41 -10.06 -6.33 3.55
CA VAL A 41 -10.52 -7.40 2.65
C VAL A 41 -9.66 -8.67 2.76
N GLU A 42 -8.35 -8.53 2.94
CA GLU A 42 -7.42 -9.65 3.11
C GLU A 42 -7.58 -10.35 4.47
N ASN A 43 -7.85 -9.58 5.53
CA ASN A 43 -7.97 -10.12 6.89
C ASN A 43 -9.42 -10.39 7.32
N ASP A 44 -10.41 -9.98 6.52
CA ASP A 44 -11.82 -10.26 6.76
C ASP A 44 -12.10 -11.71 6.45
N GLU A 45 -12.74 -12.37 7.41
CA GLU A 45 -13.18 -13.73 7.24
C GLU A 45 -14.25 -13.74 6.14
N GLY A 46 -14.17 -14.72 5.25
CA GLY A 46 -15.11 -14.77 4.12
C GLY A 46 -16.58 -14.81 4.57
N TYR A 47 -17.47 -14.57 3.62
CA TYR A 47 -18.91 -14.74 3.81
C TYR A 47 -19.37 -16.03 3.14
N ILE A 48 -20.52 -16.55 3.57
CA ILE A 48 -21.16 -17.72 2.93
C ILE A 48 -21.41 -17.51 1.43
N TRP A 49 -21.68 -16.26 1.03
CA TRP A 49 -21.91 -15.82 -0.35
C TRP A 49 -20.66 -15.24 -1.02
N SER A 50 -19.47 -15.37 -0.43
CA SER A 50 -18.23 -14.93 -1.09
C SER A 50 -18.06 -15.63 -2.45
N THR A 51 -17.56 -14.93 -3.45
CA THR A 51 -17.37 -15.50 -4.79
C THR A 51 -16.12 -16.36 -4.90
N SER A 52 -15.08 -16.05 -4.11
CA SER A 52 -13.83 -16.84 -4.10
C SER A 52 -13.94 -18.09 -3.21
N SER A 53 -13.35 -19.18 -3.69
CA SER A 53 -13.31 -20.47 -2.98
C SER A 53 -12.55 -20.41 -1.67
N GLU A 54 -11.44 -19.67 -1.63
CA GLU A 54 -10.62 -19.45 -0.42
C GLU A 54 -11.42 -18.78 0.69
N ARG A 55 -12.23 -17.77 0.35
CA ARG A 55 -13.06 -17.05 1.32
C ARG A 55 -14.21 -17.92 1.84
N LYS A 56 -14.86 -18.71 0.97
CA LYS A 56 -15.88 -19.68 1.41
C LYS A 56 -15.30 -20.71 2.38
N LYS A 57 -14.07 -21.16 2.15
CA LYS A 57 -13.39 -22.11 3.03
C LYS A 57 -13.08 -21.49 4.39
N SER A 58 -12.51 -20.28 4.40
CA SER A 58 -12.24 -19.52 5.63
C SER A 58 -13.49 -19.34 6.50
N TYR A 59 -14.64 -19.01 5.89
CA TYR A 59 -15.92 -18.91 6.60
C TYR A 59 -16.34 -20.23 7.25
N LYS A 60 -16.24 -21.34 6.50
CA LYS A 60 -16.63 -22.67 6.96
C LYS A 60 -15.78 -23.14 8.14
N ASP A 61 -14.46 -22.98 8.04
CA ASP A 61 -13.51 -23.40 9.06
C ASP A 61 -13.78 -22.66 10.40
N LYS A 62 -14.21 -21.40 10.34
CA LYS A 62 -14.58 -20.64 11.53
C LYS A 62 -15.90 -21.11 12.16
N ILE A 63 -16.93 -21.39 11.37
CA ILE A 63 -18.19 -21.92 11.91
C ILE A 63 -17.92 -23.23 12.64
N GLU A 64 -17.15 -24.13 12.04
CA GLU A 64 -16.81 -25.41 12.65
C GLU A 64 -15.99 -25.24 13.94
N THR A 65 -15.08 -24.26 13.96
CA THR A 65 -14.29 -23.92 15.17
C THR A 65 -15.15 -23.30 16.27
N HIS A 66 -16.12 -22.45 15.91
CA HIS A 66 -17.04 -21.83 16.86
C HIS A 66 -18.00 -22.86 17.47
N ASP A 67 -18.54 -23.76 16.64
CA ASP A 67 -19.42 -24.85 17.11
C ASP A 67 -18.67 -25.87 17.96
N SER A 68 -17.40 -26.14 17.64
CA SER A 68 -16.50 -26.97 18.45
C SER A 68 -16.25 -26.35 19.84
N LYS A 69 -15.98 -25.05 19.91
CA LYS A 69 -15.78 -24.34 21.18
C LYS A 69 -17.05 -24.26 22.05
N ASN A 70 -18.23 -24.21 21.45
CA ASN A 70 -19.51 -24.18 22.19
C ASN A 70 -19.98 -25.56 22.67
N LYS A 71 -19.36 -26.65 22.19
CA LYS A 71 -19.69 -28.03 22.59
C LYS A 71 -18.78 -28.60 23.69
N ASN A 72 -17.71 -27.89 24.05
CA ASN A 72 -16.83 -28.20 25.18
C ASN A 72 -17.12 -27.26 26.36
#